data_AF-A0A2D9KVP2-F1
#
_entry.id   AF-A0A2D9KVP2-F1
#
_cell.length_a   1.000
_cell.length_b   1.000
_cell.length_c   1.000
_cell.angle_alpha   90.00
_cell.angle_beta   90.00
_cell.angle_gamma   90.00
#
_symmetry.space_group_name_H-M   'P 1'
#
loop_
_entity.id
_entity.type
_entity.pdbx_description
1 polymer ?
#
loop_
_entity_poly.entity_id
_entity_poly.type
_entity_poly.pdbx_seq_one_letter_code
_entity_poly.pdbx_strand_id
1 'polypeptide(L)' 'MSSIPQCRIERAGSESEPFFIIHQNIDGERQTLDKQFASHQQALDYILAQGWQVERERSEDSMIIASRFLKP' A
#
# COMPACT_ATOMS: atom_id res chain seq x y z
N MET A 1 -10.38 -18.30 -1.64
CA MET A 1 -9.83 -17.37 -0.63
C MET A 1 -9.89 -16.00 -1.26
N SER A 2 -10.69 -15.08 -0.73
CA SER A 2 -10.79 -13.73 -1.29
C SER A 2 -9.51 -12.99 -0.98
N SER A 3 -8.58 -12.94 -1.94
CA SER A 3 -7.37 -12.13 -1.83
C SER A 3 -7.80 -10.67 -1.81
N ILE A 4 -7.58 -9.99 -0.69
CA ILE A 4 -7.79 -8.55 -0.62
C ILE A 4 -6.73 -7.91 -1.53
N PRO A 5 -7.12 -7.04 -2.46
CA PRO A 5 -6.17 -6.37 -3.35
C PRO A 5 -5.19 -5.54 -2.53
N GLN A 6 -3.91 -5.66 -2.86
CA GLN A 6 -2.85 -4.87 -2.23
C GLN A 6 -2.64 -3.58 -3.03
N CYS A 7 -2.68 -2.43 -2.36
CA CYS A 7 -2.61 -1.13 -3.00
C CYS A 7 -1.35 -0.39 -2.59
N ARG A 8 -0.62 0.18 -3.53
CA ARG A 8 0.54 1.04 -3.29
C ARG A 8 0.23 2.44 -3.75
N ILE A 9 0.48 3.43 -2.89
CA ILE A 9 0.35 4.83 -3.26
C ILE A 9 1.71 5.30 -3.77
N GLU A 10 1.75 5.81 -4.99
CA GLU A 10 2.95 6.38 -5.61
C GLU A 10 2.73 7.87 -5.85
N ARG A 11 3.75 8.68 -5.54
CA ARG A 11 3.75 10.10 -5.88
C ARG A 11 4.24 10.23 -7.33
N ALA A 12 3.37 10.68 -8.20
CA ALA A 12 3.63 10.95 -9.59
C ALA A 12 3.48 12.46 -9.90
N GLY A 13 3.81 12.86 -11.12
CA GLY A 13 3.69 14.25 -11.56
C GLY A 13 4.99 15.05 -11.52
N SER A 14 4.87 16.30 -11.95
CA SER A 14 5.99 17.24 -12.08
C SER A 14 6.32 17.89 -10.74
N GLU A 15 7.52 18.44 -10.59
CA GLU A 15 7.94 19.11 -9.34
C GLU A 15 6.99 20.24 -8.92
N SER A 16 6.37 20.92 -9.89
CA SER A 16 5.43 22.02 -9.65
C SER A 16 4.01 21.56 -9.30
N GLU A 17 3.59 20.39 -9.76
CA GLU A 17 2.24 19.85 -9.57
C GLU A 17 2.31 18.35 -9.27
N PRO A 18 2.68 17.98 -8.04
CA PRO A 18 2.71 16.59 -7.64
C PRO A 18 1.29 16.06 -7.46
N PHE A 19 1.03 14.87 -8.00
CA PHE A 19 -0.18 14.12 -7.77
C PHE A 19 0.15 12.73 -7.22
N PHE A 20 -0.83 12.05 -6.64
CA PHE A 20 -0.67 10.71 -6.13
C PHE A 20 -1.54 9.77 -6.96
N ILE A 21 -0.99 8.60 -7.29
CA ILE A 21 -1.70 7.52 -7.98
C ILE A 21 -1.69 6.28 -7.11
N ILE A 22 -2.63 5.38 -7.35
CA ILE A 22 -2.75 4.13 -6.62
C ILE A 22 -2.49 2.98 -7.60
N HIS A 23 -1.56 2.10 -7.26
CA HIS A 23 -1.34 0.83 -7.94
C HIS A 23 -1.99 -0.28 -7.13
N GLN A 24 -3.02 -0.92 -7.67
CA GLN A 24 -3.62 -2.11 -7.08
C GLN A 24 -2.94 -3.36 -7.65
N ASN A 25 -2.71 -4.35 -6.80
CA ASN A 25 -2.18 -5.67 -7.16
C ASN A 25 -3.27 -6.70 -6.86
N ILE A 26 -3.78 -7.32 -7.92
CA ILE A 26 -4.86 -8.31 -7.88
C ILE A 26 -4.31 -9.57 -8.54
N ASP A 27 -4.22 -10.66 -7.79
CA ASP A 27 -3.78 -11.97 -8.31
C ASP A 27 -2.43 -11.95 -9.06
N GLY A 28 -1.52 -11.03 -8.68
CA GLY A 28 -0.21 -10.87 -9.29
C GLY A 28 -0.16 -9.88 -10.45
N GLU A 29 -1.30 -9.33 -10.87
CA GLU A 29 -1.37 -8.24 -11.85
C GLU A 29 -1.41 -6.88 -11.16
N ARG A 30 -0.42 -6.05 -11.47
CA ARG A 30 -0.39 -4.64 -11.06
C ARG A 30 -1.20 -3.81 -12.04
N GLN A 31 -2.27 -3.19 -11.56
CA GLN A 31 -3.07 -2.22 -12.30
C GLN A 31 -2.91 -0.83 -11.66
N THR A 32 -2.63 0.17 -12.47
CA THR A 32 -2.66 1.57 -12.03
C THR A 32 -4.06 2.09 -12.17
N LEU A 33 -4.60 2.68 -11.09
CA LEU A 33 -5.89 3.35 -11.16
C LEU A 33 -5.74 4.66 -11.93
N ASP A 34 -6.66 4.91 -12.85
CA ASP A 34 -6.77 6.15 -13.64
C ASP A 34 -7.25 7.36 -12.79
N LYS A 35 -7.06 7.29 -11.47
CA LYS A 35 -7.42 8.34 -10.51
C LYS A 35 -6.16 9.00 -9.97
N GLN A 36 -6.15 10.31 -10.07
CA GLN A 36 -5.13 11.16 -9.49
C GLN A 36 -5.67 11.80 -8.22
N PHE A 37 -4.85 11.82 -7.18
CA PHE A 37 -5.19 12.41 -5.89
C PHE A 37 -4.26 13.59 -5.62
N ALA A 38 -4.79 14.68 -5.05
CA ALA A 38 -3.98 15.84 -4.70
C ALA A 38 -3.12 15.60 -3.45
N SER A 39 -3.51 14.64 -2.63
CA SER A 39 -2.80 14.29 -1.40
C SER A 39 -2.77 12.78 -1.16
N HIS A 40 -1.73 12.34 -0.44
CA HIS A 40 -1.60 10.96 0.00
C HIS A 40 -2.79 10.52 0.87
N GLN A 41 -3.30 11.40 1.73
CA GLN A 41 -4.45 11.10 2.60
C GLN A 41 -5.71 10.81 1.78
N GLN A 42 -6.00 11.58 0.73
CA GLN A 42 -7.13 11.31 -0.16
C GLN A 42 -7.01 9.93 -0.84
N ALA A 43 -5.80 9.55 -1.25
CA ALA A 43 -5.55 8.22 -1.81
C ALA A 43 -5.76 7.12 -0.75
N LEU A 44 -5.31 7.31 0.49
CA LEU A 44 -5.54 6.39 1.60
C LEU A 44 -7.04 6.23 1.92
N ASP A 45 -7.77 7.34 2.05
CA ASP A 45 -9.20 7.32 2.33
C ASP A 45 -9.97 6.59 1.24
N TYR A 46 -9.54 6.74 -0.02
CA TYR A 46 -10.11 5.98 -1.14
C TYR A 46 -9.88 4.47 -0.99
N ILE A 47 -8.64 4.03 -0.70
CA ILE A 47 -8.31 2.62 -0.48
C ILE A 47 -9.13 2.04 0.68
N LEU A 48 -9.22 2.78 1.79
CA LEU A 48 -10.00 2.39 2.97
C LEU A 48 -11.49 2.28 2.66
N ALA A 49 -12.06 3.23 1.92
CA ALA A 49 -13.47 3.22 1.52
C ALA A 49 -13.81 2.03 0.60
N GLN A 50 -12.85 1.55 -0.20
CA GLN A 50 -13.01 0.35 -1.03
C GLN A 50 -12.78 -0.97 -0.26
N GLY A 51 -12.32 -0.90 1.00
CA GLY A 51 -11.96 -2.09 1.78
C GLY A 51 -10.70 -2.79 1.27
N TRP A 52 -9.83 -2.06 0.57
CA TRP A 52 -8.56 -2.58 0.07
C TRP A 52 -7.45 -2.43 1.10
N GLN A 53 -6.36 -3.18 0.93
CA GLN A 53 -5.24 -3.15 1.88
C GLN A 53 -4.06 -2.40 1.27
N VAL A 54 -3.51 -1.41 1.98
CA VAL A 54 -2.26 -0.77 1.56
C VAL A 54 -1.11 -1.76 1.72
N GLU A 55 -0.30 -1.93 0.67
CA GLU A 55 0.94 -2.68 0.72
C GLU A 55 1.86 -1.98 1.72
N ARG A 56 2.08 -2.63 2.87
CA ARG A 56 3.15 -2.22 3.79
C ARG A 56 4.45 -2.66 3.14
N GLU A 57 5.39 -1.74 2.99
CA GLU A 57 6.78 -2.11 2.76
C GLU A 57 7.15 -3.11 3.85
N ARG A 58 7.34 -4.37 3.45
CA ARG A 58 8.02 -5.33 4.32
C ARG A 58 9.42 -4.76 4.47
N SER A 59 9.67 -4.09 5.59
CA SER A 59 11.04 -3.87 6.02
C SER A 59 11.72 -5.22 5.96
N GLU A 60 12.71 -5.38 5.08
CA GLU A 60 13.51 -6.62 5.00
C GLU A 60 14.23 -6.89 6.33
N ASP A 61 14.31 -5.89 7.22
CA ASP A 61 14.63 -6.04 8.64
C ASP A 61 13.40 -6.42 9.48
N SER A 62 12.72 -7.51 9.10
CA SER A 62 11.99 -8.29 10.10
C SER A 62 13.04 -8.89 11.03
N MET A 63 13.53 -8.08 11.98
CA MET A 63 14.21 -8.51 13.18
C MET A 63 13.42 -9.70 13.69
N ILE A 64 13.96 -10.89 13.49
CA ILE A 64 13.41 -12.12 14.04
C ILE A 64 13.48 -11.91 15.55
N ILE A 65 12.40 -11.41 16.15
CA ILE A 65 12.21 -11.49 17.59
C ILE A 65 11.93 -12.97 17.83
N ALA A 66 13.00 -13.75 17.87
CA ALA A 66 13.02 -15.06 18.45
C ALA A 66 12.76 -14.84 19.94
N SER A 67 11.49 -14.63 20.30
CA SER A 67 10.98 -14.78 21.64
C SER A 67 11.20 -16.24 22.03
N ARG A 68 12.43 -16.57 22.41
CA ARG A 68 12.71 -17.72 23.24
C ARG A 68 12.05 -17.38 24.56
N PHE A 69 10.78 -17.77 24.67
CA PHE A 69 10.13 -17.97 25.95
C PHE A 69 11.07 -18.87 26.77
N LEU A 70 11.92 -18.25 27.59
CA LEU A 70 12.58 -18.96 28.67
C LEU A 70 11.44 -19.36 29.61
N LYS A 71 11.09 -20.63 29.54
CA LYS A 71 10.20 -21.26 30.52
C LYS A 71 10.98 -21.28 31.86
N PRO A 72 10.34 -20.93 32.98
CA PRO A 72 11.00 -20.83 34.29
C PRO A 72 11.53 -22.17 34.81
#